data_AF-A0A9X2SW56-F1
#
_entry.id   AF-A0A9X2SW56-F1
#
_cell.length_a   1.000
_cell.length_b   1.000
_cell.length_c   1.000
_cell.angle_alpha   90.00
_cell.angle_beta   90.00
_cell.angle_gamma   90.00
#
_symmetry.space_group_name_H-M   'P 1'
#
loop_
_entity.id
_entity.type
_entity.pdbx_description
1 polymer ?
#
loop_
_entity_poly.entity_id
_entity_poly.type
_entity_poly.pdbx_seq_one_letter_code
_entity_poly.pdbx_strand_id
1 'polypeptide(L)'
;MGATLVGIPSGQAPNTYMEQTLFRLPYTGMQGSISNSIQICFPGKDRCAHTLYPDLMPTYQDYQRYNFDVQTEILYLLDKIKSAPHSHTNPAEKYQK
;
A
#
# COMPACT_ATOMS: atom_id res chain seq x y z
N MET A 1 1.86 -9.41 9.19
CA MET A 1 2.24 -8.96 7.83
C MET A 1 3.77 -9.02 7.75
N GLY A 2 4.33 -9.64 6.71
CA GLY A 2 5.78 -9.89 6.61
C GLY A 2 6.43 -9.35 5.34
N ALA A 3 5.70 -8.54 4.56
CA ALA A 3 6.21 -7.91 3.36
C ALA A 3 6.55 -6.43 3.64
N THR A 4 7.56 -5.92 2.96
CA THR A 4 7.90 -4.49 2.93
C THR A 4 7.07 -3.81 1.85
N LEU A 5 6.32 -2.77 2.22
CA LEU A 5 5.52 -1.97 1.31
C LEU A 5 6.36 -0.82 0.75
N VAL A 6 6.36 -0.66 -0.58
CA VAL A 6 7.08 0.42 -1.27
C VAL A 6 6.13 1.22 -2.14
N GLY A 7 6.23 2.54 -2.10
CA GLY A 7 5.47 3.44 -2.96
C GLY A 7 5.04 4.71 -2.24
N ILE A 8 3.86 5.22 -2.59
CA ILE A 8 3.25 6.40 -1.96
C ILE A 8 2.05 6.01 -1.09
N PRO A 9 1.62 6.86 -0.14
CA PRO A 9 0.45 6.58 0.68
C PRO A 9 -0.80 6.34 -0.17
N SER A 10 -1.55 5.28 0.17
CA SER A 10 -2.82 4.97 -0.49
C SER A 10 -3.82 6.11 -0.29
N GLY A 11 -4.55 6.47 -1.35
CA GLY A 11 -5.67 7.41 -1.27
C GLY A 11 -6.87 6.86 -0.48
N GLN A 12 -6.91 5.55 -0.25
CA GLN A 12 -7.92 4.90 0.58
C GLN A 12 -7.29 4.39 1.88
N ALA A 13 -7.92 4.76 3.00
CA ALA A 13 -7.54 4.28 4.32
C ALA A 13 -7.77 2.75 4.43
N PRO A 14 -6.91 2.00 5.13
CA PRO A 14 -7.15 0.59 5.42
C PRO A 14 -8.42 0.34 6.21
N ASN A 15 -8.73 1.24 7.15
CA ASN A 15 -10.03 1.26 7.81
C ASN A 15 -10.96 2.17 7.02
N THR A 16 -11.90 1.58 6.31
CA THR A 16 -12.76 2.33 5.38
C THR A 16 -14.07 1.60 5.15
N TYR A 17 -15.04 2.32 4.61
CA TYR A 17 -16.28 1.72 4.16
C TYR A 17 -16.07 1.10 2.76
N MET A 18 -16.43 -0.16 2.65
CA MET A 18 -16.23 -0.99 1.47
C MET A 18 -17.59 -1.50 0.98
N GLU A 19 -17.58 -2.09 -0.23
CA GLU A 19 -18.75 -2.66 -0.91
C GLU A 19 -19.82 -1.63 -1.26
N GLN A 20 -20.29 -1.63 -2.52
CA GLN A 20 -21.25 -0.64 -2.99
C GLN A 20 -22.64 -1.25 -3.18
N THR A 21 -23.64 -0.66 -2.51
CA THR A 21 -25.05 -0.86 -2.87
C THR A 21 -25.46 0.24 -3.83
N LEU A 22 -25.70 -0.13 -5.09
CA LEU A 22 -26.22 0.77 -6.12
C LEU A 22 -27.72 0.99 -5.93
N PHE A 23 -28.19 2.21 -6.14
CA PHE A 23 -29.61 2.54 -6.08
C PHE A 23 -30.01 3.54 -7.16
N ARG A 24 -31.31 3.55 -7.47
CA ARG A 24 -31.93 4.52 -8.38
C ARG A 24 -33.14 5.15 -7.71
N LEU A 25 -33.22 6.47 -7.72
CA LEU A 25 -34.35 7.19 -7.15
C LEU A 25 -35.58 7.04 -8.06
N PRO A 26 -36.74 6.64 -7.51
CA PRO A 26 -37.89 6.22 -8.32
C PRO A 26 -38.50 7.34 -9.15
N TYR A 27 -38.50 8.58 -8.65
CA TYR A 27 -39.17 9.71 -9.28
C TYR A 27 -38.26 10.58 -10.14
N THR A 28 -36.95 10.61 -9.85
CA THR A 28 -35.97 11.43 -10.60
C THR A 28 -35.10 10.59 -11.54
N GLY A 29 -35.03 9.28 -11.32
CA GLY A 29 -34.14 8.38 -12.06
C GLY A 29 -32.65 8.57 -11.76
N MET A 30 -32.30 9.43 -10.79
CA MET A 30 -30.92 9.64 -10.36
C MET A 30 -30.32 8.34 -9.81
N GLN A 31 -29.09 8.05 -10.19
CA GLN A 31 -28.36 6.88 -9.76
C GLN A 31 -27.31 7.28 -8.73
N GLY A 32 -27.10 6.43 -7.73
CA GLY A 32 -26.10 6.64 -6.71
C GLY A 32 -25.61 5.31 -6.15
N SER A 33 -24.61 5.39 -5.30
CA SER A 33 -24.07 4.25 -4.57
C SER A 33 -23.84 4.65 -3.12
N ILE A 34 -24.09 3.74 -2.20
CA ILE A 34 -23.69 3.87 -0.79
C ILE A 34 -22.77 2.70 -0.42
N SER A 35 -21.84 2.95 0.49
CA SER A 35 -21.07 1.85 1.07
C SER A 35 -21.94 1.04 2.04
N ASN A 36 -21.85 -0.28 2.00
CA ASN A 36 -22.72 -1.14 2.83
C ASN A 36 -21.98 -1.95 3.91
N SER A 37 -20.64 -1.90 3.90
CA SER A 37 -19.80 -2.61 4.86
C SER A 37 -18.68 -1.72 5.38
N ILE A 38 -18.11 -2.09 6.52
CA ILE A 38 -16.90 -1.47 7.06
C ILE A 38 -15.81 -2.53 7.15
N GLN A 39 -14.61 -2.18 6.65
CA GLN A 39 -13.41 -2.97 6.82
C GLN A 39 -12.54 -2.31 7.88
N ILE A 40 -12.10 -3.07 8.88
CA ILE A 40 -11.22 -2.59 9.96
C ILE A 40 -9.97 -3.47 9.97
N CYS A 41 -8.88 -2.95 9.40
CA CYS A 41 -7.59 -3.62 9.33
C CYS A 41 -6.68 -3.33 10.53
N PHE A 42 -6.80 -2.14 11.14
CA PHE A 42 -5.95 -1.69 12.25
C PHE A 42 -6.79 -1.17 13.44
N PRO A 43 -6.26 -1.19 14.68
CA PRO A 43 -6.90 -0.51 15.81
C PRO A 43 -7.10 0.98 15.54
N GLY A 44 -8.21 1.57 15.99
CA GLY A 44 -8.59 2.94 15.61
C GLY A 44 -7.65 4.07 16.04
N LYS A 45 -6.70 3.82 16.96
CA LYS A 45 -5.67 4.80 17.35
C LYS A 45 -4.36 4.63 16.56
N ASP A 46 -4.24 3.58 15.77
CA ASP A 46 -3.07 3.34 14.94
C ASP A 46 -3.01 4.38 13.82
N ARG A 47 -1.82 4.94 13.56
CA ARG A 47 -1.62 5.87 12.43
C ARG A 47 -2.06 5.22 11.10
N CYS A 48 -1.77 3.93 10.94
CA CYS A 48 -2.11 3.16 9.75
C CYS A 48 -3.60 2.88 9.61
N ALA A 49 -4.43 3.14 10.64
CA ALA A 49 -5.88 3.06 10.51
C ALA A 49 -6.43 4.11 9.53
N HIS A 50 -5.83 5.31 9.52
CA HIS A 50 -6.31 6.44 8.73
C HIS A 50 -5.63 6.59 7.38
N THR A 51 -4.34 6.24 7.29
CA THR A 51 -3.58 6.32 6.05
C THR A 51 -2.52 5.23 6.06
N LEU A 52 -2.51 4.38 5.04
CA LEU A 52 -1.48 3.36 4.90
C LEU A 52 -0.19 4.01 4.40
N TYR A 53 0.78 4.16 5.30
CA TYR A 53 2.11 4.65 4.94
C TYR A 53 3.00 3.46 4.57
N PRO A 54 3.56 3.42 3.35
CA PRO A 54 4.57 2.44 2.97
C PRO A 54 5.80 2.50 3.87
N ASP A 55 6.48 1.36 4.01
CA ASP A 55 7.73 1.27 4.77
C ASP A 55 8.85 2.05 4.07
N LEU A 56 8.85 2.03 2.74
CA LEU A 56 9.78 2.78 1.91
C LEU A 56 9.01 3.69 0.96
N MET A 57 9.23 4.99 1.08
CA MET A 57 8.57 6.01 0.26
C MET A 57 9.59 6.77 -0.58
N PRO A 58 9.54 6.69 -1.92
CA PRO A 58 10.33 7.56 -2.78
C PRO A 58 9.96 9.02 -2.54
N THR A 59 10.98 9.87 -2.45
CA THR A 59 10.83 11.31 -2.34
C THR A 59 10.75 11.94 -3.74
N TYR A 60 10.36 13.20 -3.81
CA TYR A 60 10.40 13.96 -5.07
C TYR A 60 11.78 13.92 -5.74
N GLN A 61 12.86 13.96 -4.95
CA GLN A 61 14.23 13.89 -5.46
C GLN A 61 14.54 12.51 -6.07
N ASP A 62 13.97 11.44 -5.51
CA ASP A 62 14.06 10.11 -6.11
C ASP A 62 13.33 10.07 -7.45
N TYR A 63 12.10 10.61 -7.54
CA TYR A 63 11.40 10.76 -8.82
C TYR A 63 12.21 11.55 -9.83
N GLN A 64 12.80 12.68 -9.43
CA GLN A 64 13.68 13.45 -10.30
C GLN A 64 14.89 12.65 -10.77
N ARG A 65 15.53 11.87 -9.89
CA ARG A 65 16.70 11.01 -10.22
C ARG A 65 16.36 9.98 -11.29
N TYR A 66 15.14 9.44 -11.26
CA TYR A 66 14.64 8.49 -12.26
C TYR A 66 13.87 9.17 -13.41
N ASN A 67 14.07 10.48 -13.63
CA ASN A 67 13.43 11.26 -14.70
C ASN A 67 11.89 11.19 -14.71
N PHE A 68 11.27 11.05 -13.53
CA PHE A 68 9.83 10.90 -13.36
C PHE A 68 9.25 9.73 -14.16
N ASP A 69 10.03 8.65 -14.32
CA ASP A 69 9.55 7.44 -14.97
C ASP A 69 8.35 6.85 -14.19
N VAL A 70 7.37 6.30 -14.92
CA VAL A 70 6.18 5.66 -14.33
C VAL A 70 6.55 4.46 -13.44
N GLN A 71 7.75 3.90 -13.62
CA GLN A 71 8.30 2.79 -12.84
C GLN A 71 9.28 3.23 -11.75
N THR A 72 9.28 4.51 -11.37
CA THR A 72 10.18 5.07 -10.34
C THR A 72 10.17 4.22 -9.06
N GLU A 73 9.00 3.82 -8.55
CA GLU A 73 8.88 3.03 -7.33
C GLU A 73 9.59 1.68 -7.45
N ILE A 74 9.56 1.06 -8.64
CA ILE A 74 10.25 -0.20 -8.92
C ILE A 74 11.77 0.04 -9.00
N LEU A 75 12.20 1.06 -9.75
CA LEU A 75 13.62 1.41 -9.88
C LEU A 75 14.25 1.75 -8.51
N TYR A 76 13.52 2.52 -7.71
CA TYR A 76 13.87 2.83 -6.33
C TYR A 76 14.04 1.57 -5.48
N LEU A 77 13.08 0.63 -5.55
CA LEU A 77 13.17 -0.64 -4.82
C LEU A 77 14.38 -1.47 -5.27
N LEU A 78 14.63 -1.57 -6.58
CA LEU A 78 15.75 -2.33 -7.12
C LEU A 78 17.10 -1.78 -6.65
N ASP A 79 17.25 -0.45 -6.62
CA ASP A 79 18.46 0.19 -6.08
C ASP A 79 18.64 -0.11 -4.59
N LYS A 80 17.55 -0.05 -3.81
CA LYS A 80 17.60 -0.39 -2.37
C LYS A 80 18.03 -1.84 -2.14
N ILE A 81 17.46 -2.79 -2.88
CA ILE A 81 17.82 -4.22 -2.77
C ILE A 81 19.30 -4.44 -3.13
N LYS A 82 19.79 -3.84 -4.21
CA LYS A 82 21.20 -3.96 -4.62
C LYS A 82 22.16 -3.36 -3.59
N SER A 83 21.76 -2.28 -2.93
CA SER A 83 22.57 -1.60 -1.91
C SER A 83 22.58 -2.31 -0.55
N ALA A 84 21.63 -3.22 -0.30
CA ALA A 84 21.56 -3.94 0.95
C ALA A 84 22.64 -5.04 1.01
N PRO A 85 23.39 -5.16 2.14
CA PRO A 85 24.32 -6.26 2.31
C PRO A 85 23.55 -7.58 2.26
N HIS A 86 23.95 -8.47 1.36
CA HIS A 86 23.27 -9.75 1.15
C HIS A 86 23.51 -10.66 2.35
N SER A 87 22.58 -10.71 3.30
CA SER A 87 22.51 -11.78 4.29
C SER A 87 21.73 -12.96 3.71
N HIS A 88 22.33 -13.69 2.77
CA HIS A 88 21.84 -15.01 2.42
C HIS A 88 22.06 -15.94 3.62
N THR A 89 21.08 -16.04 4.51
CA THR A 89 20.96 -17.23 5.38
C THR A 89 20.03 -18.19 4.68
N ASN A 90 20.59 -19.25 4.11
CA ASN A 90 19.83 -20.34 3.53
C ASN A 90 19.02 -21.01 4.67
N PRO A 91 17.67 -21.01 4.65
CA PRO A 91 16.86 -21.59 5.73
C PRO A 91 17.09 -23.10 5.92
N ALA A 92 17.73 -23.78 4.95
CA ALA A 92 18.07 -25.19 5.02
C ALA A 92 19.27 -25.52 5.95
N GLU A 93 20.12 -24.55 6.30
CA GLU A 93 21.31 -24.78 7.14
C GLU A 93 21.02 -24.71 8.65
N LYS A 94 19.83 -24.23 9.05
CA LYS A 94 19.45 -24.11 10.47
C LYS A 94 19.16 -25.43 11.17
N TYR A 95 19.08 -26.54 10.45
CA TYR A 95 18.68 -27.86 10.98
C TYR A 95 19.74 -28.95 10.80
N GLN A 96 21.00 -28.59 10.50
CA GLN A 96 22.13 -29.52 10.51
C GLN A 96 23.00 -29.27 11.76
N LYS A 97 22.53 -29.70 12.92
CA LYS A 97 23.37 -30.02 14.08
C LYS A 97 22.75 -31.17 14.86
#